data_AF-R3WMB3-F1
#
_entry.id   AF-R3WMB3-F1
#
_cell.length_a   1.000
_cell.length_b   1.000
_cell.length_c   1.000
_cell.angle_alpha   90.00
_cell.angle_beta   90.00
_cell.angle_gamma   90.00
#
_symmetry.space_group_name_H-M   'P 1'
#
loop_
_entity.id
_entity.type
_entity.pdbx_description
1 polymer ?
#
loop_
_entity_poly.entity_id
_entity_poly.type
_entity_poly.pdbx_seq_one_letter_code
_entity_poly.pdbx_strand_id
1 'polypeptide(L)'
;MEEKDSKVEAQLIKYFQKVVMHTAINYYKRRARIIENELLVEDSLGEILEGKEGVAIASIVVLGIPLEIDNEKLIEKLKKIKEKEQIFLIEKFIFGKTDKEIGKELGITRQGVTNLKLRLYRKFRRTL
;
A
#
# COMPACT_ATOMS: atom_id res chain seq x y z
N MET A 1 -8.76 -17.19 46.59
CA MET A 1 -7.79 -16.59 45.66
C MET A 1 -8.05 -17.06 44.24
N GLU A 2 -8.23 -18.37 44.00
CA GLU A 2 -8.50 -18.99 42.70
C GLU A 2 -9.66 -18.38 41.88
N GLU A 3 -10.78 -18.02 42.51
CA GLU A 3 -11.97 -17.53 41.79
C GLU A 3 -11.76 -16.14 41.16
N LYS A 4 -10.88 -15.33 41.76
CA LYS A 4 -10.51 -14.00 41.24
C LYS A 4 -9.60 -14.13 40.01
N ASP A 5 -8.71 -15.12 40.01
CA ASP A 5 -7.78 -15.37 38.91
C ASP A 5 -8.52 -15.90 37.67
N SER A 6 -9.47 -16.82 37.85
CA SER A 6 -10.35 -17.31 36.77
C SER A 6 -11.16 -16.19 36.10
N LYS A 7 -11.65 -15.23 36.89
CA LYS A 7 -12.39 -14.08 36.36
C LYS A 7 -11.50 -13.14 35.54
N VAL A 8 -10.25 -12.92 35.97
CA VAL A 8 -9.28 -12.10 35.24
C VAL A 8 -8.87 -12.80 33.93
N GLU A 9 -8.66 -14.11 33.98
CA GLU A 9 -8.32 -14.92 32.81
C GLU A 9 -9.44 -14.91 31.75
N ALA A 10 -10.70 -15.08 32.18
CA ALA A 10 -11.85 -14.97 31.29
C ALA A 10 -11.98 -13.57 30.64
N GLN A 11 -11.64 -12.51 31.38
CA GLN A 11 -11.63 -11.14 30.84
C GLN A 11 -10.52 -10.93 29.81
N LEU A 12 -9.33 -11.49 30.04
CA LEU A 12 -8.21 -11.45 29.09
C LEU A 12 -8.54 -12.19 27.81
N ILE A 13 -9.10 -13.40 27.90
CA ILE A 13 -9.53 -14.18 26.72
C ILE A 13 -10.56 -13.38 25.91
N LYS A 14 -11.55 -12.80 26.56
CA LYS A 14 -12.57 -11.97 25.91
C LYS A 14 -11.98 -10.72 25.24
N TYR A 15 -10.98 -10.10 25.88
CA TYR A 15 -10.25 -8.98 25.30
C TYR A 15 -9.50 -9.39 24.03
N PHE A 16 -8.73 -10.48 24.06
CA PHE A 16 -8.01 -10.97 22.88
C PHE A 16 -8.94 -11.34 21.73
N GLN A 17 -10.04 -12.04 22.00
CA GLN A 17 -11.06 -12.36 20.99
C GLN A 17 -11.59 -11.09 20.32
N LYS A 18 -11.88 -10.05 21.12
CA LYS A 18 -12.36 -8.77 20.61
C LYS A 18 -11.32 -8.08 19.74
N VAL A 19 -10.06 -8.05 20.17
CA VAL A 19 -8.95 -7.47 19.40
C VAL A 19 -8.77 -8.19 18.07
N VAL A 20 -8.74 -9.52 18.06
CA VAL A 20 -8.62 -10.34 16.84
C VAL A 20 -9.78 -10.05 15.89
N MET A 21 -11.02 -10.07 16.38
CA MET A 21 -12.20 -9.81 15.58
C MET A 21 -12.18 -8.41 14.95
N HIS A 22 -11.91 -7.36 15.74
CA HIS A 22 -11.84 -6.00 15.20
C HIS A 22 -10.68 -5.81 14.22
N THR A 23 -9.56 -6.51 14.44
CA THR A 23 -8.40 -6.46 13.53
C THR A 23 -8.75 -7.10 12.20
N ALA A 24 -9.40 -8.26 12.21
CA ALA A 24 -9.89 -8.93 11.01
C ALA A 24 -10.92 -8.05 10.26
N ILE A 25 -11.91 -7.50 10.96
CA ILE A 25 -12.90 -6.59 10.37
C ILE A 25 -12.23 -5.39 9.72
N ASN A 26 -11.26 -4.76 10.39
CA ASN A 26 -10.54 -3.61 9.84
C ASN A 26 -9.71 -4.00 8.62
N TYR A 27 -9.07 -5.16 8.63
CA TYR A 27 -8.34 -5.69 7.49
C TYR A 27 -9.26 -5.90 6.28
N TYR A 28 -10.39 -6.60 6.46
CA TYR A 28 -11.34 -6.84 5.36
C TYR A 28 -12.00 -5.57 4.86
N LYS A 29 -12.36 -4.62 5.73
CA LYS A 29 -12.86 -3.30 5.31
C LYS A 29 -11.84 -2.52 4.51
N ARG A 30 -10.56 -2.56 4.92
CA ARG A 30 -9.47 -1.91 4.17
C ARG A 30 -9.29 -2.58 2.81
N ARG A 31 -9.27 -3.91 2.76
CA ARG A 31 -9.16 -4.69 1.52
C ARG A 31 -10.33 -4.40 0.58
N ALA A 32 -11.57 -4.38 1.08
CA ALA A 32 -12.75 -4.06 0.29
C ALA A 32 -12.66 -2.66 -0.35
N ARG A 33 -12.19 -1.64 0.39
CA ARG A 33 -11.95 -0.31 -0.17
C ARG A 33 -10.83 -0.28 -1.20
N ILE A 34 -9.79 -1.08 -1.03
CA ILE A 34 -8.70 -1.19 -2.02
C ILE A 34 -9.27 -1.79 -3.31
N ILE A 35 -9.96 -2.91 -3.20
CA ILE A 35 -10.60 -3.57 -4.35
C ILE A 35 -11.62 -2.65 -5.01
N GLU A 36 -12.47 -1.96 -4.28
CA GLU A 36 -13.44 -0.99 -4.83
C GLU A 36 -12.73 0.15 -5.59
N ASN A 37 -11.65 0.69 -5.03
CA ASN A 37 -10.86 1.73 -5.71
C ASN A 37 -10.05 1.18 -6.90
N GLU A 38 -9.57 -0.06 -6.84
CA GLU A 38 -8.89 -0.73 -7.95
C GLU A 38 -9.88 -1.08 -9.08
N LEU A 39 -11.09 -1.53 -8.74
CA LEU A 39 -12.17 -1.83 -9.69
C LEU A 39 -12.66 -0.56 -10.41
N LEU A 40 -12.79 0.55 -9.68
CA LEU A 40 -13.10 1.86 -10.27
C LEU A 40 -11.98 2.35 -11.21
N VAL A 41 -10.72 1.95 -10.95
CA VAL A 41 -9.60 2.21 -11.85
C VAL A 41 -9.64 1.25 -13.04
N GLU A 42 -9.95 -0.03 -12.86
CA GLU A 42 -10.12 -1.01 -13.95
C GLU A 42 -11.25 -0.63 -14.89
N ASP A 43 -12.42 -0.20 -14.42
CA ASP A 43 -13.52 0.28 -15.28
C ASP A 43 -13.08 1.50 -16.09
N SER A 44 -12.31 2.41 -15.48
CA SER A 44 -11.75 3.57 -16.20
C SER A 44 -10.62 3.21 -17.17
N LEU A 45 -9.91 2.10 -16.94
CA LEU A 45 -8.85 1.59 -17.81
C LEU A 45 -9.39 0.70 -18.93
N GLY A 46 -10.49 -0.02 -18.70
CA GLY A 46 -11.18 -0.83 -19.71
C GLY A 46 -11.65 0.01 -20.89
N GLU A 47 -12.22 1.20 -20.62
CA GLU A 47 -12.55 2.19 -21.67
C GLU A 47 -11.31 2.74 -22.39
N ILE A 48 -10.12 2.72 -21.77
CA ILE A 48 -8.87 3.20 -22.36
C ILE A 48 -8.16 2.09 -23.16
N LEU A 49 -8.35 0.81 -22.78
CA LEU A 49 -7.63 -0.35 -23.31
C LEU A 49 -8.28 -0.98 -24.54
N GLU A 50 -9.59 -0.81 -24.77
CA GLU A 50 -10.25 -1.24 -26.02
C GLU A 50 -9.63 -0.60 -27.29
N GLY A 51 -8.78 0.44 -27.14
CA GLY A 51 -8.09 1.09 -28.24
C GLY A 51 -6.63 0.67 -28.50
N LYS A 52 -6.02 -0.26 -27.75
CA LYS A 52 -4.58 -0.55 -27.89
C LYS A 52 -4.22 -2.04 -27.78
N GLU A 53 -4.38 -2.76 -28.88
CA GLU A 53 -3.61 -3.99 -29.10
C GLU A 53 -2.11 -3.65 -29.18
N GLY A 54 -1.29 -4.28 -28.32
CA GLY A 54 0.18 -4.23 -28.40
C GLY A 54 0.92 -3.40 -27.35
N VAL A 55 0.42 -3.28 -26.11
CA VAL A 55 1.17 -2.60 -25.04
C VAL A 55 2.35 -3.47 -24.60
N ALA A 56 3.58 -3.02 -24.91
CA ALA A 56 4.81 -3.64 -24.42
C ALA A 56 4.87 -3.51 -22.89
N ILE A 57 4.63 -4.62 -22.18
CA ILE A 57 4.82 -4.71 -20.73
C ILE A 57 6.32 -4.67 -20.48
N ALA A 58 6.81 -3.56 -19.92
CA ALA A 58 8.22 -3.42 -19.61
C ALA A 58 8.46 -3.74 -18.13
N SER A 59 9.47 -4.58 -17.87
CA SER A 59 9.83 -5.02 -16.53
C SER A 59 10.88 -4.10 -15.90
N ILE A 60 10.70 -3.72 -14.63
CA ILE A 60 11.69 -3.02 -13.82
C ILE A 60 11.94 -3.79 -12.51
N VAL A 61 13.20 -3.96 -12.13
CA VAL A 61 13.55 -4.49 -10.80
C VAL A 61 13.72 -3.31 -9.85
N VAL A 62 12.92 -3.29 -8.80
CA VAL A 62 12.99 -2.28 -7.75
C VAL A 62 13.15 -3.00 -6.42
N LEU A 63 14.28 -2.79 -5.72
CA LEU A 63 14.66 -3.49 -4.48
C LEU A 63 14.69 -5.03 -4.62
N GLY A 64 15.06 -5.54 -5.80
CA GLY A 64 15.06 -6.98 -6.07
C GLY A 64 13.68 -7.56 -6.37
N ILE A 65 12.61 -6.75 -6.35
CA ILE A 65 11.27 -7.17 -6.75
C ILE A 65 11.10 -6.84 -8.24
N PRO A 66 10.88 -7.83 -9.12
CA PRO A 66 10.50 -7.58 -10.50
C PRO A 66 9.07 -7.06 -10.54
N LEU A 67 8.89 -5.89 -11.16
CA LEU A 67 7.59 -5.26 -11.39
C LEU A 67 7.34 -5.17 -12.89
N GLU A 68 6.17 -5.65 -13.32
CA GLU A 68 5.66 -5.50 -14.67
C GLU A 68 4.74 -4.28 -14.70
N ILE A 69 5.07 -3.30 -15.55
CA ILE A 69 4.35 -2.03 -15.63
C ILE A 69 4.03 -1.77 -17.10
N ASP A 70 2.76 -1.52 -17.40
CA ASP A 70 2.23 -1.27 -18.76
C ASP A 70 2.45 0.17 -19.25
N ASN A 71 3.37 0.89 -18.63
CA ASN A 71 3.58 2.32 -18.84
C ASN A 71 5.07 2.67 -18.87
N GLU A 72 5.63 2.78 -20.07
CA GLU A 72 7.06 3.09 -20.29
C GLU A 72 7.49 4.42 -19.63
N LYS A 73 6.64 5.46 -19.70
CA LYS A 73 6.93 6.76 -19.06
C LYS A 73 7.01 6.63 -17.54
N LEU A 74 6.19 5.77 -16.95
CA LEU A 74 6.23 5.49 -15.52
C LEU A 74 7.51 4.75 -15.15
N ILE A 75 7.91 3.76 -15.94
CA ILE A 75 9.15 2.99 -15.74
C ILE A 75 10.38 3.89 -15.79
N GLU A 76 10.49 4.75 -16.81
CA GLU A 76 11.62 5.67 -16.91
C GLU A 76 11.74 6.59 -15.70
N LYS A 77 10.60 7.05 -15.16
CA LYS A 77 10.60 7.86 -13.96
C LYS A 77 10.95 7.08 -12.71
N LEU A 78 10.43 5.87 -12.57
CA LEU A 78 10.76 4.99 -11.46
C LEU A 78 12.27 4.75 -11.40
N LYS A 79 12.95 4.62 -12.56
CA LYS A 79 14.41 4.55 -12.64
C LYS A 79 15.13 5.83 -12.19
N LYS A 80 14.49 7.00 -12.29
CA LYS A 80 15.08 8.33 -12.03
C LYS A 80 14.83 8.87 -10.61
N ILE A 81 13.89 8.29 -9.86
CA ILE A 81 13.61 8.70 -8.48
C ILE A 81 14.59 8.06 -7.48
N LYS A 82 14.66 8.60 -6.27
CA LYS A 82 15.59 8.09 -5.24
C LYS A 82 15.11 6.73 -4.72
N GLU A 83 16.03 5.90 -4.26
CA GLU A 83 15.72 4.59 -3.68
C GLU A 83 14.69 4.67 -2.54
N LYS A 84 14.83 5.61 -1.60
CA LYS A 84 13.81 5.84 -0.55
C LYS A 84 12.41 6.16 -1.10
N GLU A 85 12.35 6.82 -2.25
CA GLU A 85 11.10 7.14 -2.94
C GLU A 85 10.51 5.90 -3.62
N GLN A 86 11.36 5.04 -4.18
CA GLN A 86 10.98 3.74 -4.74
C GLN A 86 10.44 2.80 -3.65
N ILE A 87 11.15 2.68 -2.52
CA ILE A 87 10.70 1.91 -1.35
C ILE A 87 9.32 2.39 -0.92
N PHE A 88 9.14 3.71 -0.76
CA PHE A 88 7.83 4.26 -0.40
C PHE A 88 6.72 3.81 -1.37
N LEU A 89 6.95 3.83 -2.69
CA LEU A 89 5.95 3.44 -3.68
C LEU A 89 5.60 1.95 -3.60
N ILE A 90 6.60 1.07 -3.49
CA ILE A 90 6.37 -0.36 -3.33
C ILE A 90 5.58 -0.63 -2.06
N GLU A 91 6.05 -0.09 -0.93
CA GLU A 91 5.40 -0.31 0.36
C GLU A 91 3.97 0.21 0.38
N LYS A 92 3.72 1.33 -0.29
CA LYS A 92 2.41 1.96 -0.33
C LYS A 92 1.42 1.25 -1.24
N PHE A 93 1.84 0.93 -2.46
CA PHE A 93 0.94 0.49 -3.53
C PHE A 93 0.98 -1.02 -3.75
N ILE A 94 2.13 -1.67 -3.60
CA ILE A 94 2.26 -3.12 -3.77
C ILE A 94 1.92 -3.85 -2.47
N PHE A 95 2.54 -3.44 -1.35
CA PHE A 95 2.27 -4.05 -0.04
C PHE A 95 1.11 -3.40 0.71
N GLY A 96 0.55 -2.33 0.17
CA GLY A 96 -0.64 -1.69 0.72
C GLY A 96 -0.46 -1.13 2.13
N LYS A 97 0.75 -0.76 2.58
CA LYS A 97 1.04 -0.31 3.96
C LYS A 97 0.52 1.09 4.27
N THR A 98 0.28 1.35 5.56
CA THR A 98 -0.10 2.68 6.07
C THR A 98 1.12 3.57 6.20
N ASP A 99 0.91 4.88 6.20
CA ASP A 99 1.99 5.86 6.40
C ASP A 99 2.69 5.69 7.77
N LYS A 100 2.03 5.08 8.76
CA LYS A 100 2.63 4.73 10.05
C LYS A 100 3.55 3.52 9.94
N GLU A 101 3.13 2.47 9.23
CA GLU A 101 3.94 1.27 8.98
C GLU A 101 5.17 1.60 8.14
N ILE A 102 4.99 2.34 7.05
CA ILE A 102 6.08 2.82 6.18
C ILE A 102 7.06 3.70 6.96
N GLY A 103 6.57 4.52 7.90
CA GLY A 103 7.42 5.36 8.73
C GLY A 103 8.35 4.52 9.62
N LYS A 104 7.84 3.41 10.18
CA LYS A 104 8.67 2.48 10.97
C LYS A 104 9.77 1.85 10.10
N GLU A 105 9.44 1.40 8.90
CA GLU A 105 10.42 0.79 7.98
C GLU A 105 11.48 1.78 7.47
N LEU A 106 11.07 2.99 7.12
CA LEU A 106 11.97 4.01 6.63
C LEU A 106 12.74 4.73 7.75
N GLY A 107 12.46 4.41 9.02
CA GLY A 107 13.05 5.08 10.19
C GLY A 107 12.67 6.56 10.29
N ILE A 108 11.48 6.95 9.82
CA ILE A 108 10.99 8.34 9.82
C ILE A 108 9.63 8.46 10.50
N THR A 109 9.28 9.66 10.93
CA THR A 109 7.96 9.92 11.52
C THR A 109 6.85 9.74 10.48
N ARG A 110 5.63 9.44 10.93
CA ARG A 110 4.43 9.41 10.06
C ARG A 110 4.29 10.71 9.25
N GLN A 111 4.58 11.86 9.85
CA GLN A 111 4.53 13.15 9.17
C GLN A 111 5.65 13.30 8.13
N GLY A 112 6.82 12.71 8.39
CA GLY A 112 7.88 12.54 7.39
C GLY A 112 7.42 11.76 6.18
N VAL A 113 6.67 10.66 6.37
CA VAL A 113 6.06 9.90 5.29
C VAL A 113 5.02 10.72 4.51
N THR A 114 4.17 11.48 5.20
CA THR A 114 3.21 12.40 4.54
C THR A 114 3.93 13.42 3.65
N ASN A 115 5.02 14.01 4.14
CA ASN A 115 5.82 14.98 3.38
C ASN A 115 6.54 14.31 2.19
N LEU A 116 7.03 13.08 2.36
CA LEU A 116 7.60 12.27 1.30
C LEU A 116 6.57 12.01 0.19
N LYS A 117 5.38 11.55 0.56
CA LYS A 117 4.25 11.31 -0.34
C LYS A 117 3.89 12.56 -1.14
N LEU A 118 3.68 13.70 -0.47
CA LEU A 118 3.34 14.96 -1.13
C LEU A 118 4.40 15.40 -2.15
N ARG A 119 5.69 15.25 -1.80
CA ARG A 119 6.81 15.58 -2.69
C ARG A 119 6.86 14.66 -3.89
N LEU A 120 6.69 13.35 -3.70
CA LEU A 120 6.57 12.38 -4.78
C LEU A 120 5.42 12.75 -5.72
N TYR A 121 4.23 13.00 -5.18
CA TYR A 121 3.05 13.26 -6.00
C TYR A 121 3.24 14.51 -6.85
N ARG A 122 3.88 15.56 -6.31
CA ARG A 122 4.27 16.74 -7.09
C ARG A 122 5.28 16.43 -8.19
N LYS A 123 6.25 15.54 -7.95
CA LYS A 123 7.21 15.08 -8.97
C LYS A 123 6.50 14.32 -10.09
N PHE A 124 5.60 13.40 -9.75
CA PHE A 124 4.87 12.63 -10.74
C PHE A 124 3.91 13.52 -11.56
N ARG A 125 3.13 14.39 -10.90
CA ARG A 125 2.16 15.30 -11.55
C ARG A 125 2.78 16.31 -12.50
N ARG A 126 4.03 16.73 -12.31
CA ARG A 126 4.70 17.68 -13.22
C ARG A 126 5.15 17.06 -14.53
N THR A 127 5.11 15.74 -14.64
CA THR A 127 5.90 15.03 -15.65
C THR A 127 5.11 13.87 -16.27
N LEU A 128 3.91 13.58 -15.77
CA LEU A 128 2.91 12.63 -16.31
C LEU A 128 1.76 13.49 -16.79
#